data_AF-A0A7X6GG01-F1
#
_entry.id   AF-A0A7X6GG01-F1
#
_cell.length_a   1.000
_cell.length_b   1.000
_cell.length_c   1.000
_cell.angle_alpha   90.00
_cell.angle_beta   90.00
_cell.angle_gamma   90.00
#
_symmetry.space_group_name_H-M   'P 1'
#
loop_
_entity.id
_entity.type
_entity.pdbx_description
1 polymer ?
#
loop_
_entity_poly.entity_id
_entity_poly.type
_entity_poly.pdbx_seq_one_letter_code
_entity_poly.pdbx_strand_id
1 'polypeptide(L)'
;MKSWRTFYSLLALASWGGALSPAFASSTTTTVVSENAPSKSISTQQVDVEKFAQQVVTEDVIASLLFPKAIATVIDKSQSKTHILIVTRDGELVIVDNKGEGKRFPLMLDNLYTKGQGGVLDILIPSQFPDDSTVLLSYSKGSDSANRLAVVKGQLSLTSGITNLQPVLEVAQTKDTPVHYGGKLLQLEGSALGATHGFLVTTGDGFDYREQAQVMSSQLGKVLGFTIDGEPLVNHPFPESPFIFTVGHRNPQGLVQGN
;
A
#
# COMPACT_ATOMS: atom_id res chain seq x y z
N MET A 1 -6.17 -57.77 -24.23
CA MET A 1 -6.88 -58.52 -23.16
C MET A 1 -6.97 -57.62 -21.93
N LYS A 2 -8.22 -57.27 -21.55
CA LYS A 2 -8.76 -56.98 -20.20
C LYS A 2 -7.82 -56.26 -19.18
N SER A 3 -7.95 -54.96 -18.95
CA SER A 3 -8.95 -54.20 -18.15
C SER A 3 -8.61 -54.04 -16.66
N TRP A 4 -9.00 -52.86 -16.12
CA TRP A 4 -9.03 -52.41 -14.70
C TRP A 4 -7.69 -51.91 -14.12
N ARG A 5 -7.60 -50.78 -13.39
CA ARG A 5 -8.58 -50.18 -12.46
C ARG A 5 -8.59 -48.65 -12.48
N THR A 6 -9.80 -48.10 -12.59
CA THR A 6 -10.23 -46.76 -12.22
C THR A 6 -10.15 -46.58 -10.70
N PHE A 7 -9.56 -45.49 -10.23
CA PHE A 7 -9.75 -45.02 -8.85
C PHE A 7 -10.64 -43.78 -8.88
N TYR A 8 -11.87 -43.96 -8.37
CA TYR A 8 -12.73 -42.89 -7.90
C TYR A 8 -12.18 -42.43 -6.54
N SER A 9 -11.86 -41.14 -6.41
CA SER A 9 -11.71 -40.50 -5.10
C SER A 9 -12.84 -39.51 -4.92
N LEU A 10 -13.64 -39.77 -3.89
CA LEU A 10 -14.87 -39.09 -3.53
C LEU A 10 -14.69 -37.59 -3.36
N LEU A 11 -15.68 -36.84 -3.87
CA LEU A 11 -16.08 -35.55 -3.32
C LEU A 11 -16.41 -35.71 -1.82
N ALA A 12 -15.67 -35.02 -0.96
CA ALA A 12 -16.11 -34.72 0.40
C ALA A 12 -16.57 -33.25 0.42
N LEU A 13 -17.88 -33.05 0.34
CA LEU A 13 -18.54 -31.79 0.68
C LEU A 13 -18.46 -31.63 2.20
N ALA A 14 -17.49 -30.86 2.68
CA ALA A 14 -17.48 -30.36 4.05
C ALA A 14 -18.20 -29.00 4.06
N SER A 15 -19.49 -29.03 4.37
CA SER A 15 -20.26 -27.84 4.76
C SER A 15 -19.81 -27.39 6.15
N TRP A 16 -18.91 -26.42 6.21
CA TRP A 16 -18.63 -25.67 7.43
C TRP A 16 -19.48 -24.40 7.45
N GLY A 17 -20.65 -24.52 8.06
CA GLY A 17 -21.38 -23.38 8.61
C GLY A 17 -20.67 -22.95 9.89
N GLY A 18 -19.86 -21.90 9.81
CA GLY A 18 -19.30 -21.19 10.96
C GLY A 18 -19.79 -19.75 10.90
N ALA A 19 -20.75 -19.42 11.77
CA ALA A 19 -21.14 -18.04 12.02
C ALA A 19 -19.91 -17.29 12.55
N LEU A 20 -19.43 -16.30 11.81
CA LEU A 20 -18.42 -15.37 12.27
C LEU A 20 -19.10 -14.36 13.21
N SER A 21 -19.09 -14.65 14.50
CA SER A 21 -19.27 -13.63 15.53
C SER A 21 -18.04 -12.71 15.52
N PRO A 22 -18.18 -11.37 15.62
CA PRO A 22 -17.03 -10.50 15.79
C PRO A 22 -16.40 -10.76 17.16
N ALA A 23 -15.08 -10.91 17.18
CA ALA A 23 -14.32 -10.97 18.43
C ALA A 23 -14.41 -9.63 19.14
N PHE A 24 -15.07 -9.59 20.30
CA PHE A 24 -14.99 -8.47 21.22
C PHE A 24 -13.54 -8.34 21.72
N ALA A 25 -12.87 -7.25 21.34
CA ALA A 25 -11.59 -6.86 21.92
C ALA A 25 -11.84 -6.40 23.36
N SER A 26 -11.52 -7.26 24.34
CA SER A 26 -11.44 -6.86 25.75
C SER A 26 -10.15 -6.08 25.96
N SER A 27 -10.25 -4.78 26.23
CA SER A 27 -9.11 -3.96 26.62
C SER A 27 -8.70 -4.29 28.07
N THR A 28 -7.69 -5.13 28.25
CA THR A 28 -7.03 -5.30 29.55
C THR A 28 -6.02 -4.17 29.74
N THR A 29 -6.39 -3.14 30.50
CA THR A 29 -5.45 -2.10 30.94
C THR A 29 -4.56 -2.70 32.02
N THR A 30 -3.30 -3.00 31.69
CA THR A 30 -2.29 -3.33 32.70
C THR A 30 -1.66 -2.02 33.19
N THR A 31 -1.96 -1.63 34.42
CA THR A 31 -1.31 -0.50 35.11
C THR A 31 0.10 -0.90 35.51
N VAL A 32 1.11 -0.45 34.76
CA VAL A 32 2.49 -0.38 35.25
C VAL A 32 2.61 0.91 36.06
N VAL A 33 2.72 0.78 37.38
CA VAL A 33 3.01 1.91 38.27
C VAL A 33 4.50 2.24 38.13
N SER A 34 4.80 3.39 37.52
CA SER A 34 6.10 4.04 37.60
C SER A 34 5.90 5.37 38.31
N GLU A 35 6.46 5.50 39.52
CA GLU A 35 6.44 6.74 40.30
C GLU A 35 7.31 7.83 39.65
N ASN A 36 6.82 9.07 39.78
CA ASN A 36 7.52 10.36 39.59
C ASN A 36 7.74 10.90 38.16
N ALA A 37 6.67 11.48 37.60
CA ALA A 37 6.73 12.72 36.80
C ALA A 37 5.40 13.50 36.93
N PRO A 38 5.37 14.84 36.87
CA PRO A 38 4.14 15.60 37.04
C PRO A 38 3.16 15.30 35.89
N SER A 39 2.03 14.69 36.23
CA SER A 39 0.97 14.31 35.29
C SER A 39 0.25 15.55 34.77
N LYS A 40 0.53 15.97 33.53
CA LYS A 40 -0.49 16.67 32.74
C LYS A 40 -1.60 15.67 32.47
N SER A 41 -2.82 15.96 32.93
CA SER A 41 -4.01 15.18 32.62
C SER A 41 -4.24 15.19 31.11
N ILE A 42 -3.79 14.14 30.43
CA ILE A 42 -4.21 13.86 29.07
C ILE A 42 -5.68 13.43 29.18
N SER A 43 -6.58 14.34 28.86
CA SER A 43 -7.99 14.01 28.62
C SER A 43 -8.04 13.09 27.41
N THR A 44 -8.02 11.77 27.62
CA THR A 44 -8.40 10.80 26.60
C THR A 44 -9.89 10.99 26.32
N GLN A 45 -10.22 11.70 25.23
CA GLN A 45 -11.56 11.62 24.68
C GLN A 45 -11.77 10.19 24.20
N GLN A 46 -12.46 9.40 25.01
CA GLN A 46 -12.91 8.08 24.64
C GLN A 46 -13.95 8.27 23.54
N VAL A 47 -13.52 8.14 22.27
CA VAL A 47 -14.44 8.17 21.13
C VAL A 47 -15.36 6.96 21.29
N ASP A 48 -16.65 7.23 21.49
CA ASP A 48 -17.68 6.21 21.59
C ASP A 48 -17.92 5.60 20.21
N VAL A 49 -17.22 4.50 19.93
CA VAL A 49 -17.22 3.81 18.64
C VAL A 49 -18.61 3.30 18.26
N GLU A 50 -19.44 2.94 19.24
CA GLU A 50 -20.82 2.50 18.98
C GLU A 50 -21.68 3.64 18.46
N LYS A 51 -21.52 4.84 19.03
CA LYS A 51 -22.22 6.04 18.56
C LYS A 51 -21.77 6.45 17.16
N PHE A 52 -20.50 6.28 16.81
CA PHE A 52 -20.01 6.50 15.45
C PHE A 52 -20.61 5.51 14.46
N ALA A 53 -20.63 4.21 14.78
CA ALA A 53 -21.16 3.18 13.89
C ALA A 53 -22.65 3.38 13.57
N GLN A 54 -23.45 3.87 14.52
CA GLN A 54 -24.87 4.17 14.32
C GLN A 54 -25.13 5.37 13.39
N GLN A 55 -24.10 6.14 13.04
CA GLN A 55 -24.19 7.31 12.16
C GLN A 55 -23.61 7.07 10.76
N VAL A 56 -23.13 5.86 10.47
CA VAL A 56 -22.53 5.51 9.19
C VAL A 56 -23.53 4.71 8.35
N VAL A 57 -23.80 5.21 7.14
CA VAL A 57 -24.50 4.46 6.09
C VAL A 57 -23.44 3.85 5.19
N THR A 58 -23.63 2.58 4.79
CA THR A 58 -22.78 1.90 3.81
C THR A 58 -23.53 1.78 2.49
N GLU A 59 -22.85 2.06 1.39
CA GLU A 59 -23.39 1.97 0.03
C GLU A 59 -22.37 1.26 -0.86
N ASP A 60 -22.87 0.37 -1.72
CA ASP A 60 -22.06 -0.31 -2.72
C ASP A 60 -21.80 0.63 -3.91
N VAL A 61 -20.62 1.27 -3.91
CA VAL A 61 -20.23 2.17 -5.00
C VAL A 61 -19.80 1.41 -6.26
N ILE A 62 -19.10 0.29 -6.10
CA ILE A 62 -18.68 -0.58 -7.20
C ILE A 62 -18.44 -2.00 -6.68
N ALA A 63 -18.78 -3.00 -7.50
CA ALA A 63 -18.59 -4.42 -7.20
C ALA A 63 -17.66 -5.10 -8.22
N SER A 64 -17.35 -6.38 -7.99
CA SER A 64 -16.55 -7.21 -8.90
C SER A 64 -15.13 -6.66 -9.15
N LEU A 65 -14.48 -6.18 -8.09
CA LEU A 65 -13.06 -5.81 -8.12
C LEU A 65 -12.20 -7.04 -7.86
N LEU A 66 -11.23 -7.31 -8.75
CA LEU A 66 -10.32 -8.43 -8.60
C LEU A 66 -9.18 -8.05 -7.66
N PHE A 67 -9.24 -8.43 -6.39
CA PHE A 67 -8.19 -8.12 -5.39
C PHE A 67 -7.79 -6.63 -5.35
N PRO A 68 -8.72 -5.72 -4.96
CA PRO A 68 -8.38 -4.30 -4.81
C PRO A 68 -7.29 -4.12 -3.74
N LYS A 69 -6.32 -3.24 -4.00
CA LYS A 69 -5.12 -3.06 -3.16
C LYS A 69 -5.02 -1.68 -2.55
N ALA A 70 -5.38 -0.65 -3.32
CA ALA A 70 -5.36 0.72 -2.87
C ALA A 70 -6.41 1.55 -3.59
N ILE A 71 -6.80 2.65 -2.94
CA ILE A 71 -7.80 3.60 -3.38
C ILE A 71 -7.25 5.01 -3.22
N ALA A 72 -7.48 5.87 -4.20
CA ALA A 72 -7.20 7.30 -4.14
C ALA A 72 -8.39 8.08 -4.70
N THR A 73 -8.47 9.36 -4.35
CA THR A 73 -9.54 10.24 -4.83
C THR A 73 -8.94 11.41 -5.58
N VAL A 74 -9.50 11.74 -6.74
CA VAL A 74 -9.12 12.94 -7.49
C VAL A 74 -10.34 13.82 -7.72
N ILE A 75 -10.16 15.13 -7.57
CA ILE A 75 -11.18 16.13 -7.89
C ILE A 75 -10.84 16.71 -9.26
N ASP A 76 -11.65 16.42 -10.26
CA ASP A 76 -11.62 17.14 -11.53
C ASP A 76 -12.22 18.53 -11.32
N LYS A 77 -11.36 19.50 -11.02
CA LYS A 77 -11.74 20.90 -10.83
C LYS A 77 -12.43 21.49 -12.06
N SER A 78 -12.08 21.05 -13.27
CA SER A 78 -12.68 21.58 -14.51
C SER A 78 -14.16 21.23 -14.62
N GLN A 79 -14.56 20.08 -14.05
CA GLN A 79 -15.94 19.60 -14.05
C GLN A 79 -16.61 19.65 -12.67
N SER A 80 -15.88 20.06 -11.62
CA SER A 80 -16.31 19.98 -10.22
C SER A 80 -16.81 18.58 -9.82
N LYS A 81 -16.10 17.53 -10.27
CA LYS A 81 -16.45 16.13 -10.02
C LYS A 81 -15.36 15.40 -9.27
N THR A 82 -15.76 14.50 -8.39
CA THR A 82 -14.85 13.59 -7.70
C THR A 82 -14.85 12.24 -8.41
N HIS A 83 -13.66 11.69 -8.61
CA HIS A 83 -13.47 10.33 -9.11
C HIS A 83 -12.67 9.52 -8.09
N ILE A 84 -13.02 8.24 -7.99
CA ILE A 84 -12.33 7.26 -7.17
C ILE A 84 -11.44 6.43 -8.09
N LEU A 85 -10.16 6.35 -7.77
CA LEU A 85 -9.19 5.51 -8.43
C LEU A 85 -8.95 4.28 -7.57
N ILE A 86 -9.07 3.10 -8.14
CA ILE A 86 -8.83 1.83 -7.44
C ILE A 86 -7.81 1.05 -8.27
N VAL A 87 -6.70 0.66 -7.65
CA VAL A 87 -5.75 -0.26 -8.28
C VAL A 87 -5.95 -1.66 -7.74
N THR A 88 -5.90 -2.62 -8.65
CA THR A 88 -6.00 -4.04 -8.32
C THR A 88 -4.64 -4.70 -8.36
N ARG A 89 -4.50 -5.80 -7.62
CA ARG A 89 -3.25 -6.57 -7.53
C ARG A 89 -2.68 -6.91 -8.91
N ASP A 90 -3.53 -7.31 -9.84
CA ASP A 90 -3.11 -7.91 -11.11
C ASP A 90 -2.95 -6.89 -12.25
N GLY A 91 -2.78 -5.60 -11.91
CA GLY A 91 -2.37 -4.57 -12.88
C GLY A 91 -3.52 -3.88 -13.59
N GLU A 92 -4.66 -3.67 -12.92
CA GLU A 92 -5.77 -2.88 -13.45
C GLU A 92 -6.02 -1.63 -12.60
N LEU A 93 -6.25 -0.51 -13.26
CA LEU A 93 -6.82 0.70 -12.70
C LEU A 93 -8.33 0.74 -13.01
N VAL A 94 -9.13 0.97 -11.98
CA VAL A 94 -10.56 1.25 -12.09
C VAL A 94 -10.80 2.70 -11.69
N ILE A 95 -11.43 3.47 -12.58
CA ILE A 95 -11.84 4.85 -12.33
C ILE A 95 -13.35 4.87 -12.19
N VAL A 96 -13.84 5.18 -11.00
CA VAL A 96 -15.27 5.29 -10.69
C VAL A 96 -15.65 6.76 -10.65
N ASP A 97 -16.69 7.13 -11.40
CA ASP A 97 -17.24 8.48 -11.37
C ASP A 97 -18.27 8.68 -10.25
N ASN A 98 -18.83 9.89 -10.16
CA ASN A 98 -19.81 10.26 -9.16
C ASN A 98 -21.19 9.59 -9.31
N LYS A 99 -21.40 8.78 -10.36
CA LYS A 99 -22.60 7.97 -10.58
C LYS A 99 -22.39 6.49 -10.28
N GLY A 100 -21.19 6.10 -9.85
CA GLY A 100 -20.82 4.70 -9.64
C GLY A 100 -20.42 3.97 -10.93
N GLU A 101 -20.27 4.66 -12.06
CA GLU A 101 -19.84 4.03 -13.31
C GLU A 101 -18.30 3.83 -13.30
N GLY A 102 -17.86 2.57 -13.41
CA GLY A 102 -16.44 2.20 -13.38
C GLY A 102 -15.84 1.93 -14.76
N LYS A 103 -14.83 2.71 -15.16
CA LYS A 103 -13.99 2.43 -16.33
C LYS A 103 -12.72 1.69 -15.91
N ARG A 104 -12.29 0.73 -16.73
CA ARG A 104 -11.15 -0.15 -16.41
C ARG A 104 -10.03 0.03 -17.42
N PHE A 105 -8.80 0.13 -16.94
CA PHE A 105 -7.61 0.37 -17.76
C PHE A 105 -6.47 -0.55 -17.29
N PRO A 106 -5.75 -1.21 -18.22
CA PRO A 106 -4.56 -1.96 -17.85
C PRO A 106 -3.42 -1.02 -17.44
N LEU A 107 -2.66 -1.43 -16.44
CA LEU A 107 -1.42 -0.78 -16.02
C LEU A 107 -0.25 -1.48 -16.71
N MET A 108 0.40 -0.77 -17.64
CA MET A 108 1.53 -1.29 -18.43
C MET A 108 2.84 -1.24 -17.62
N LEU A 109 2.87 -1.91 -16.47
CA LEU A 109 4.01 -1.97 -15.56
C LEU A 109 5.05 -2.98 -16.05
N ASP A 110 6.31 -2.53 -16.16
CA ASP A 110 7.42 -3.38 -16.59
C ASP A 110 7.66 -4.53 -15.58
N ASN A 111 7.65 -5.77 -16.07
CA ASN A 111 7.89 -6.98 -15.27
C ASN A 111 7.06 -7.07 -13.98
N LEU A 112 5.77 -6.69 -14.05
CA LEU A 112 4.84 -6.84 -12.94
C LEU A 112 4.81 -8.30 -12.45
N TYR A 113 5.17 -8.50 -11.18
CA TYR A 113 5.24 -9.81 -10.56
C TYR A 113 4.05 -10.03 -9.64
N THR A 114 3.14 -10.94 -10.01
CA THR A 114 1.86 -11.19 -9.31
C THR A 114 1.82 -12.58 -8.67
N LYS A 115 2.51 -12.72 -7.53
CA LYS A 115 2.50 -13.95 -6.72
C LYS A 115 2.47 -13.61 -5.23
N GLY A 116 1.82 -14.46 -4.43
CA GLY A 116 1.70 -14.25 -2.99
C GLY A 116 1.08 -12.88 -2.67
N GLN A 117 1.86 -12.01 -2.00
CA GLN A 117 1.44 -10.65 -1.66
C GLN A 117 1.74 -9.63 -2.76
N GLY A 118 2.53 -10.02 -3.77
CA GLY A 118 2.95 -9.18 -4.88
C GLY A 118 1.84 -8.84 -5.86
N GLY A 119 2.09 -7.82 -6.67
CA GLY A 119 1.21 -7.17 -7.61
C GLY A 119 1.38 -5.65 -7.52
N VAL A 120 0.36 -4.90 -7.93
CA VAL A 120 0.25 -3.48 -7.57
C VAL A 120 -0.08 -3.36 -6.08
N LEU A 121 0.54 -2.42 -5.39
CA LEU A 121 0.51 -2.32 -3.93
C LEU A 121 -0.09 -1.00 -3.44
N ASP A 122 0.15 0.09 -4.15
CA ASP A 122 -0.38 1.41 -3.81
C ASP A 122 -0.48 2.36 -5.01
N ILE A 123 -1.29 3.41 -4.83
CA ILE A 123 -1.45 4.55 -5.74
C ILE A 123 -1.47 5.85 -4.93
N LEU A 124 -0.65 6.81 -5.33
CA LEU A 124 -0.56 8.14 -4.69
C LEU A 124 -0.65 9.24 -5.74
N ILE A 125 -1.50 10.24 -5.49
CA ILE A 125 -1.66 11.42 -6.34
C ILE A 125 -1.05 12.62 -5.58
N PRO A 126 0.13 13.13 -6.00
CA PRO A 126 0.91 14.08 -5.22
C PRO A 126 0.41 15.53 -5.32
N SER A 127 -0.43 15.84 -6.30
CA SER A 127 -0.79 17.21 -6.64
C SER A 127 -2.25 17.29 -7.05
N GLN A 128 -2.74 18.51 -7.21
CA GLN A 128 -4.13 18.75 -7.62
C GLN A 128 -4.33 18.50 -9.12
N PHE A 129 -5.31 17.66 -9.43
CA PHE A 129 -5.77 17.40 -10.80
C PHE A 129 -6.74 18.51 -11.29
N PRO A 130 -6.78 18.87 -12.59
CA PRO A 130 -5.95 18.38 -13.69
C PRO A 130 -4.63 19.16 -13.89
N ASP A 131 -4.36 20.18 -13.07
CA ASP A 131 -3.19 21.07 -13.21
C ASP A 131 -1.88 20.27 -13.21
N ASP A 132 -1.81 19.26 -12.34
CA ASP A 132 -0.80 18.21 -12.36
C ASP A 132 -1.51 16.85 -12.27
N SER A 133 -1.25 16.01 -13.27
CA SER A 133 -1.83 14.67 -13.42
C SER A 133 -0.83 13.56 -13.09
N THR A 134 0.31 13.91 -12.50
CA THR A 134 1.30 12.93 -12.04
C THR A 134 0.64 11.97 -11.05
N VAL A 135 1.01 10.69 -11.14
CA VAL A 135 0.63 9.65 -10.19
C VAL A 135 1.85 8.80 -9.89
N LEU A 136 1.98 8.34 -8.66
CA LEU A 136 2.94 7.32 -8.26
C LEU A 136 2.23 5.99 -8.03
N LEU A 137 2.85 4.92 -8.53
CA LEU A 137 2.42 3.54 -8.29
C LEU A 137 3.56 2.77 -7.67
N SER A 138 3.27 1.99 -6.64
CA SER A 138 4.19 0.99 -6.11
C SER A 138 3.73 -0.41 -6.51
N TYR A 139 4.67 -1.28 -6.84
CA TYR A 139 4.39 -2.64 -7.27
C TYR A 139 5.58 -3.56 -7.03
N SER A 140 5.34 -4.87 -7.01
CA SER A 140 6.42 -5.86 -7.06
C SER A 140 6.84 -6.13 -8.49
N LYS A 141 8.15 -6.06 -8.74
CA LYS A 141 8.78 -6.21 -10.05
C LYS A 141 9.72 -7.41 -10.06
N GLY A 142 9.76 -8.15 -11.17
CA GLY A 142 10.76 -9.20 -11.42
C GLY A 142 10.17 -10.60 -11.58
N SER A 143 10.84 -11.60 -11.01
CA SER A 143 10.51 -13.01 -11.17
C SER A 143 10.50 -13.79 -9.85
N ASP A 144 10.13 -15.07 -9.91
CA ASP A 144 10.15 -15.99 -8.76
C ASP A 144 11.51 -16.01 -8.06
N SER A 145 12.62 -15.99 -8.79
CA SER A 145 13.98 -16.08 -8.23
C SER A 145 14.59 -14.72 -7.88
N ALA A 146 14.01 -13.62 -8.38
CA ALA A 146 14.55 -12.28 -8.22
C ALA A 146 13.44 -11.24 -8.39
N ASN A 147 12.72 -10.96 -7.31
CA ASN A 147 11.73 -9.89 -7.24
C ASN A 147 12.12 -8.82 -6.22
N ARG A 148 11.56 -7.61 -6.39
CA ARG A 148 11.81 -6.44 -5.55
C ARG A 148 10.57 -5.53 -5.51
N LEU A 149 10.54 -4.57 -4.60
CA LEU A 149 9.61 -3.45 -4.67
C LEU A 149 10.14 -2.41 -5.67
N ALA A 150 9.24 -1.84 -6.46
CA ALA A 150 9.51 -0.74 -7.37
C ALA A 150 8.44 0.36 -7.25
N VAL A 151 8.81 1.58 -7.60
CA VAL A 151 7.95 2.75 -7.73
C VAL A 151 8.15 3.35 -9.11
N VAL A 152 7.05 3.69 -9.76
CA VAL A 152 7.02 4.41 -11.04
C VAL A 152 6.14 5.64 -10.92
N LYS A 153 6.42 6.65 -11.74
CA LYS A 153 5.52 7.78 -12.00
C LYS A 153 4.84 7.64 -13.35
N GLY A 154 3.66 8.22 -13.52
CA GLY A 154 2.96 8.29 -14.80
C GLY A 154 1.97 9.44 -14.84
N GLN A 155 1.26 9.58 -15.96
CA GLN A 155 0.24 10.61 -16.17
C GLN A 155 -1.16 10.01 -16.17
N LEU A 156 -2.01 10.50 -15.27
CA LEU A 156 -3.41 10.12 -15.16
C LEU A 156 -4.28 10.84 -16.18
N SER A 157 -5.10 10.08 -16.89
CA SER A 157 -6.22 10.56 -17.71
C SER A 157 -7.49 9.82 -17.32
N LEU A 158 -8.57 10.55 -17.07
CA LEU A 158 -9.88 9.97 -16.74
C LEU A 158 -10.51 9.18 -17.91
N THR A 159 -10.01 9.38 -19.13
CA THR A 159 -10.52 8.70 -20.34
C THR A 159 -9.60 7.61 -20.86
N SER A 160 -8.31 7.65 -20.52
CA SER A 160 -7.28 6.76 -21.06
C SER A 160 -6.49 5.99 -20.01
N GLY A 161 -6.79 6.17 -18.71
CA GLY A 161 -6.07 5.53 -17.62
C GLY A 161 -4.72 6.20 -17.33
N ILE A 162 -3.75 5.43 -16.86
CA ILE A 162 -2.40 5.92 -16.56
C ILE A 162 -1.46 5.58 -17.72
N THR A 163 -0.75 6.58 -18.22
CA THR A 163 0.18 6.48 -19.36
C THR A 163 1.54 7.05 -18.99
N ASN A 164 2.52 6.95 -19.91
CA ASN A 164 3.87 7.52 -19.74
C ASN A 164 4.57 7.07 -18.44
N LEU A 165 4.47 5.77 -18.12
CA LEU A 165 5.09 5.20 -16.93
C LEU A 165 6.62 5.28 -17.02
N GLN A 166 7.24 5.82 -15.98
CA GLN A 166 8.69 5.98 -15.85
C GLN A 166 9.17 5.48 -14.48
N PRO A 167 10.29 4.74 -14.41
CA PRO A 167 10.89 4.32 -13.14
C PRO A 167 11.24 5.53 -12.24
N VAL A 168 11.02 5.37 -10.95
CA VAL A 168 11.41 6.36 -9.91
C VAL A 168 12.35 5.72 -8.90
N LEU A 169 11.96 4.57 -8.34
CA LEU A 169 12.75 3.88 -7.33
C LEU A 169 12.64 2.37 -7.53
N GLU A 170 13.75 1.65 -7.41
CA GLU A 170 13.74 0.20 -7.26
C GLU A 170 14.54 -0.17 -6.02
N VAL A 171 13.97 -1.01 -5.15
CA VAL A 171 14.71 -1.54 -4.00
C VAL A 171 15.93 -2.30 -4.51
N ALA A 172 17.12 -1.93 -4.04
CA ALA A 172 18.40 -2.40 -4.57
C ALA A 172 18.53 -3.94 -4.49
N GLN A 173 18.06 -4.53 -3.39
CA GLN A 173 18.08 -5.97 -3.17
C GLN A 173 16.91 -6.65 -3.90
N THR A 174 17.21 -7.83 -4.47
CA THR A 174 16.18 -8.79 -4.88
C THR A 174 16.04 -9.89 -3.84
N LYS A 175 14.89 -10.56 -3.86
CA LYS A 175 14.56 -11.73 -3.05
C LYS A 175 13.84 -12.77 -3.90
N ASP A 176 13.78 -14.00 -3.42
CA ASP A 176 13.08 -15.13 -4.04
C ASP A 176 11.74 -15.48 -3.34
N THR A 177 11.39 -14.76 -2.27
CA THR A 177 10.09 -14.91 -1.61
C THR A 177 9.02 -14.02 -2.26
N PRO A 178 7.75 -14.46 -2.40
CA PRO A 178 6.66 -13.66 -2.96
C PRO A 178 5.89 -12.85 -1.89
N VAL A 179 6.55 -12.49 -0.78
CA VAL A 179 5.90 -11.86 0.39
C VAL A 179 6.74 -10.70 0.94
N HIS A 180 6.15 -9.91 1.83
CA HIS A 180 6.80 -8.83 2.57
C HIS A 180 7.39 -7.73 1.70
N TYR A 181 6.56 -7.15 0.83
CA TYR A 181 6.95 -5.99 0.01
C TYR A 181 6.77 -4.66 0.72
N GLY A 182 5.83 -4.57 1.66
CA GLY A 182 5.28 -3.29 2.10
C GLY A 182 4.55 -2.58 0.95
N GLY A 183 5.15 -1.50 0.45
CA GLY A 183 4.71 -0.77 -0.74
C GLY A 183 3.81 0.44 -0.49
N LYS A 184 3.52 0.85 0.74
CA LYS A 184 2.70 2.05 0.96
C LYS A 184 3.48 3.33 0.73
N LEU A 185 2.88 4.22 -0.06
CA LEU A 185 3.41 5.52 -0.44
C LEU A 185 2.82 6.61 0.46
N LEU A 186 3.62 7.62 0.76
CA LEU A 186 3.17 8.82 1.47
C LEU A 186 3.89 10.03 0.90
N GLN A 187 3.16 11.10 0.62
CA GLN A 187 3.76 12.40 0.34
C GLN A 187 4.07 13.11 1.66
N LEU A 188 5.25 13.70 1.76
CA LEU A 188 5.64 14.55 2.87
C LEU A 188 5.15 15.97 2.60
N GLU A 189 4.30 16.47 3.49
CA GLU A 189 3.85 17.86 3.48
C GLU A 189 4.94 18.81 3.99
N GLY A 190 5.17 19.91 3.25
CA GLY A 190 6.06 21.01 3.63
C GLY A 190 7.56 20.74 3.47
N SER A 191 8.38 21.71 3.89
CA SER A 191 9.85 21.65 3.86
C SER A 191 10.45 20.70 4.91
N ALA A 192 9.67 19.72 5.40
CA ALA A 192 9.99 18.89 6.56
C ALA A 192 11.36 18.21 6.49
N LEU A 193 11.99 18.14 5.30
CA LEU A 193 13.36 17.68 5.09
C LEU A 193 14.10 18.47 3.99
N GLY A 194 13.76 19.75 3.78
CA GLY A 194 14.38 20.62 2.77
C GLY A 194 13.98 20.35 1.32
N ALA A 195 13.04 19.42 1.08
CA ALA A 195 12.46 19.18 -0.23
C ALA A 195 11.10 19.91 -0.35
N THR A 196 10.83 20.54 -1.50
CA THR A 196 9.52 21.13 -1.80
C THR A 196 8.42 20.07 -1.90
N HIS A 197 8.76 18.85 -2.37
CA HIS A 197 7.90 17.67 -2.39
C HIS A 197 8.74 16.40 -2.22
N GLY A 198 8.64 15.72 -1.07
CA GLY A 198 9.33 14.46 -0.80
C GLY A 198 8.32 13.31 -0.66
N PHE A 199 8.77 12.09 -0.90
CA PHE A 199 7.94 10.89 -0.81
C PHE A 199 8.60 9.87 0.11
N LEU A 200 7.76 9.11 0.81
CA LEU A 200 8.16 7.92 1.53
C LEU A 200 7.53 6.69 0.88
N VAL A 201 8.25 5.58 0.92
CA VAL A 201 7.70 4.25 0.63
C VAL A 201 8.11 3.24 1.70
N THR A 202 7.16 2.45 2.18
CA THR A 202 7.46 1.37 3.11
C THR A 202 8.03 0.15 2.37
N THR A 203 9.04 -0.52 2.92
CA THR A 203 9.57 -1.80 2.43
C THR A 203 9.49 -2.86 3.52
N GLY A 204 9.16 -4.10 3.15
CA GLY A 204 9.23 -5.24 4.05
C GLY A 204 10.60 -5.92 4.03
N ASP A 205 10.83 -6.82 4.98
CA ASP A 205 12.07 -7.57 5.17
C ASP A 205 12.18 -8.81 4.26
N GLY A 206 11.24 -9.04 3.33
CA GLY A 206 11.26 -10.21 2.47
C GLY A 206 10.98 -11.56 3.16
N PHE A 207 10.49 -11.56 4.41
CA PHE A 207 10.13 -12.73 5.25
C PHE A 207 11.32 -13.60 5.67
N ASP A 208 12.09 -14.13 4.74
CA ASP A 208 13.29 -14.95 5.01
C ASP A 208 14.56 -14.10 5.18
N TYR A 209 14.48 -12.79 4.92
CA TYR A 209 15.61 -11.86 5.01
C TYR A 209 15.49 -10.90 6.20
N ARG A 210 14.98 -11.41 7.33
CA ARG A 210 14.60 -10.60 8.52
C ARG A 210 15.75 -9.77 9.05
N GLU A 211 16.95 -10.32 9.02
CA GLU A 211 18.18 -9.69 9.49
C GLU A 211 18.52 -8.45 8.65
N GLN A 212 18.12 -8.41 7.37
CA GLN A 212 18.34 -7.28 6.48
C GLN A 212 17.62 -6.02 6.96
N ALA A 213 16.54 -6.15 7.74
CA ALA A 213 15.85 -5.01 8.33
C ALA A 213 16.77 -4.13 9.21
N GLN A 214 17.81 -4.72 9.80
CA GLN A 214 18.81 -4.02 10.63
C GLN A 214 20.10 -3.65 9.88
N VAL A 215 20.30 -4.18 8.68
CA VAL A 215 21.49 -3.88 7.84
C VAL A 215 21.28 -2.55 7.13
N MET A 216 22.16 -1.57 7.38
CA MET A 216 22.05 -0.21 6.83
C MET A 216 22.33 -0.14 5.32
N SER A 217 23.19 -1.01 4.79
CA SER A 217 23.39 -1.13 3.34
C SER A 217 22.23 -1.82 2.60
N SER A 218 21.22 -2.30 3.33
CA SER A 218 20.04 -2.95 2.77
C SER A 218 18.83 -2.05 2.81
N GLN A 219 18.08 -2.03 1.72
CA GLN A 219 16.80 -1.33 1.59
C GLN A 219 15.60 -2.22 1.97
N LEU A 220 15.83 -3.47 2.38
CA LEU A 220 14.79 -4.34 2.94
C LEU A 220 14.47 -3.96 4.38
N GLY A 221 13.18 -3.99 4.74
CA GLY A 221 12.68 -3.70 6.08
C GLY A 221 12.88 -2.26 6.52
N LYS A 222 12.65 -1.30 5.63
CA LYS A 222 12.88 0.14 5.82
C LYS A 222 11.62 0.95 5.53
N VAL A 223 11.63 2.22 5.91
CA VAL A 223 10.91 3.25 5.14
C VAL A 223 11.96 4.01 4.36
N LEU A 224 11.76 4.13 3.05
CA LEU A 224 12.68 4.85 2.17
C LEU A 224 12.12 6.22 1.82
N GLY A 225 12.97 7.25 1.77
CA GLY A 225 12.63 8.60 1.35
C GLY A 225 13.29 8.95 0.01
N PHE A 226 12.52 9.54 -0.90
CA PHE A 226 12.96 9.87 -2.26
C PHE A 226 12.20 11.08 -2.83
N THR A 227 12.78 11.72 -3.86
CA THR A 227 12.15 12.78 -4.66
C THR A 227 11.36 12.18 -5.83
N ILE A 228 10.55 13.00 -6.52
CA ILE A 228 9.81 12.53 -7.71
C ILE A 228 10.71 12.03 -8.85
N ASP A 229 11.99 12.41 -8.83
CA ASP A 229 12.99 12.02 -9.81
C ASP A 229 13.83 10.82 -9.34
N GLY A 230 13.52 10.25 -8.17
CA GLY A 230 14.16 9.03 -7.68
C GLY A 230 15.41 9.27 -6.84
N GLU A 231 15.73 10.53 -6.54
CA GLU A 231 16.91 10.89 -5.74
C GLU A 231 16.61 10.81 -4.24
N PRO A 232 17.61 10.58 -3.37
CA PRO A 232 17.43 10.68 -1.93
C PRO A 232 16.95 12.07 -1.48
N LEU A 233 16.27 12.14 -0.33
CA LEU A 233 15.91 13.41 0.29
C LEU A 233 17.15 14.14 0.83
N VAL A 234 17.22 15.47 0.70
CA VAL A 234 18.40 16.27 1.08
C VAL A 234 18.76 16.13 2.56
N ASN A 235 17.78 16.19 3.46
CA ASN A 235 18.00 16.07 4.91
C ASN A 235 17.65 14.67 5.43
N HIS A 236 18.22 13.63 4.82
CA HIS A 236 17.99 12.26 5.26
C HIS A 236 18.68 11.94 6.61
N PRO A 237 18.10 11.05 7.45
CA PRO A 237 18.63 10.79 8.79
C PRO A 237 19.92 9.96 8.83
N PHE A 238 20.28 9.24 7.75
CA PHE A 238 21.43 8.33 7.71
C PHE A 238 22.40 8.69 6.58
N PRO A 239 23.53 9.38 6.85
CA PRO A 239 24.50 9.83 5.85
C PRO A 239 24.98 8.75 4.86
N GLU A 240 25.36 7.58 5.37
CA GLU A 240 25.88 6.46 4.58
C GLU A 240 24.79 5.64 3.87
N SER A 241 23.52 5.99 4.07
CA SER A 241 22.37 5.24 3.53
C SER A 241 21.22 6.19 3.21
N PRO A 242 21.38 7.02 2.16
CA PRO A 242 20.64 8.27 2.04
C PRO A 242 19.16 8.10 1.74
N PHE A 243 18.76 6.95 1.19
CA PHE A 243 17.35 6.62 1.01
C PHE A 243 16.66 6.21 2.31
N ILE A 244 17.37 5.79 3.34
CA ILE A 244 16.72 5.27 4.55
C ILE A 244 16.14 6.43 5.36
N PHE A 245 14.85 6.33 5.67
CA PHE A 245 14.14 7.22 6.59
C PHE A 245 13.95 6.58 7.98
N THR A 246 13.55 5.30 8.03
CA THR A 246 13.50 4.51 9.28
C THR A 246 13.88 3.05 8.99
N VAL A 247 14.25 2.30 10.04
CA VAL A 247 14.80 0.93 9.95
C VAL A 247 14.04 -0.07 10.81
N GLY A 248 14.24 -1.37 10.59
CA GLY A 248 13.76 -2.43 11.47
C GLY A 248 12.32 -2.88 11.25
N HIS A 249 11.76 -2.67 10.05
CA HIS A 249 10.38 -3.02 9.72
C HIS A 249 10.28 -4.44 9.17
N ARG A 250 9.26 -5.20 9.62
CA ARG A 250 9.00 -6.56 9.11
C ARG A 250 8.18 -6.55 7.82
N ASN A 251 6.92 -6.11 7.88
CA ASN A 251 6.05 -6.00 6.71
C ASN A 251 4.98 -4.90 6.89
N PRO A 252 5.38 -3.62 6.86
CA PRO A 252 4.48 -2.49 7.06
C PRO A 252 3.40 -2.43 5.97
N GLN A 253 2.12 -2.31 6.34
CA GLN A 253 0.97 -2.37 5.40
C GLN A 253 0.18 -1.07 5.29
N GLY A 254 0.41 -0.11 6.18
CA GLY A 254 -0.21 1.21 6.18
C GLY A 254 0.84 2.27 6.51
N LEU A 255 0.71 3.45 5.91
CA LEU A 255 1.53 4.61 6.22
C LEU A 255 0.64 5.84 6.12
N VAL A 256 0.55 6.61 7.19
CA VAL A 256 -0.27 7.83 7.26
C VAL A 256 0.53 8.91 7.98
N GLN A 257 0.35 10.16 7.58
CA GLN A 257 0.83 11.30 8.35
C GLN A 257 -0.24 11.67 9.39
N GLY A 258 0.15 11.74 10.66
CA GLY A 258 -0.71 12.27 11.72
C GLY A 258 -0.78 13.80 11.67
N ASN A 259 -1.89 14.35 12.14
CA ASN A 259 -2.10 15.79 12.32
C ASN A 259 -1.61 16.29 13.67
#